data_AF-A0A383DUM2-F1
#
_entry.id   AF-A0A383DUM2-F1
#
_cell.length_a   1.000
_cell.length_b   1.000
_cell.length_c   1.000
_cell.angle_alpha   90.00
_cell.angle_beta   90.00
_cell.angle_gamma   90.00
#
_symmetry.space_group_name_H-M   'P 1'
#
loop_
_entity.id
_entity.type
_entity.pdbx_description
1 polymer ?
#
loop_
_entity_poly.entity_id
_entity_poly.type
_entity_poly.pdbx_seq_one_letter_code
_entity_poly.pdbx_strand_id
1 'polypeptide(L)' 'MSVRSLALTAGIFGACTMFFLAWWLILIGNAEGPPTLLERVYIGYSFTPKGSIIGAAWGFVDWGIAGAIFAWLYNLINK' A
#
# COMPACT_ATOMS: atom_id res chain seq x y z
N MET A 1 -20.04 -10.17 1.19
CA MET A 1 -18.63 -10.16 0.73
C MET A 1 -17.73 -10.89 1.73
N SER A 2 -16.80 -11.73 1.26
CA SER A 2 -15.82 -12.40 2.14
C SER A 2 -14.80 -11.39 2.67
N VAL A 3 -14.74 -11.19 3.99
CA VAL A 3 -13.78 -10.27 4.64
C VAL A 3 -12.35 -10.73 4.40
N ARG A 4 -12.07 -12.02 4.58
CA ARG A 4 -10.74 -12.60 4.37
C ARG A 4 -10.26 -12.42 2.93
N SER A 5 -11.13 -12.70 1.95
CA SER A 5 -10.76 -12.63 0.55
C SER A 5 -10.47 -11.19 0.14
N LEU A 6 -11.33 -10.23 0.51
CA LEU A 6 -11.08 -8.84 0.15
C LEU A 6 -9.85 -8.27 0.85
N ALA A 7 -9.65 -8.56 2.14
CA ALA A 7 -8.47 -8.11 2.88
C ALA A 7 -7.17 -8.61 2.22
N LEU A 8 -7.10 -9.90 1.86
CA LEU A 8 -5.90 -10.46 1.24
C LEU A 8 -5.66 -9.88 -0.17
N THR A 9 -6.72 -9.77 -0.98
CA THR A 9 -6.61 -9.16 -2.32
C THR A 9 -6.16 -7.71 -2.24
N ALA A 10 -6.76 -6.92 -1.34
CA ALA A 10 -6.40 -5.51 -1.15
C ALA A 10 -4.96 -5.37 -0.65
N GLY A 11 -4.53 -6.19 0.32
CA GLY A 11 -3.14 -6.20 0.80
C GLY A 11 -2.14 -6.51 -0.32
N ILE A 12 -2.37 -7.58 -1.09
CA ILE A 12 -1.48 -7.92 -2.23
C ILE A 12 -1.44 -6.77 -3.25
N PHE A 13 -2.60 -6.18 -3.55
CA PHE A 13 -2.68 -5.03 -4.45
C PHE A 13 -1.90 -3.83 -3.91
N GLY A 14 -2.11 -3.44 -2.66
CA GLY A 14 -1.41 -2.34 -2.00
C GLY A 14 0.11 -2.54 -1.94
N ALA A 15 0.56 -3.77 -1.68
CA ALA A 15 1.98 -4.13 -1.71
C ALA A 15 2.59 -3.90 -3.10
N CYS A 16 1.94 -4.43 -4.14
CA CYS A 16 2.34 -4.24 -5.53
C CYS A 16 2.33 -2.75 -5.91
N THR A 17 1.28 -2.00 -5.54
CA THR A 17 1.18 -0.57 -5.81
C THR A 17 2.34 0.19 -5.22
N MET A 18 2.65 0.02 -3.92
CA MET A 18 3.74 0.74 -3.27
C MET A 18 5.11 0.37 -3.84
N PHE A 19 5.32 -0.90 -4.19
CA PHE A 19 6.55 -1.37 -4.81
C PHE A 19 6.74 -0.75 -6.20
N PHE A 20 5.75 -0.90 -7.10
CA PHE A 20 5.86 -0.44 -8.48
C PHE A 20 5.82 1.08 -8.59
N LEU A 21 5.14 1.79 -7.69
CA LEU A 21 5.15 3.26 -7.67
C LEU A 21 6.56 3.79 -7.39
N ALA A 22 7.30 3.16 -6.48
CA ALA A 22 8.68 3.55 -6.22
C ALA A 22 9.58 3.30 -7.43
N TRP A 23 9.46 2.12 -8.06
CA TRP A 23 10.19 1.83 -9.29
C TRP A 23 9.82 2.77 -10.44
N TRP A 24 8.55 3.14 -10.58
CA TRP A 24 8.11 4.09 -11.59
C TRP A 24 8.84 5.42 -11.45
N LEU A 25 8.89 6.00 -10.24
CA LEU A 25 9.59 7.26 -9.99
C LEU A 25 11.10 7.15 -10.20
N ILE A 26 11.72 6.03 -9.81
CA ILE A 26 13.14 5.77 -10.05
C ILE A 26 13.43 5.76 -11.56
N LEU A 27 12.62 5.03 -12.35
CA LEU A 27 12.86 4.84 -13.79
C LEU A 27 12.67 6.13 -14.61
N ILE A 28 11.75 7.01 -14.20
CA ILE A 28 11.53 8.30 -14.88
C ILE A 28 12.41 9.43 -14.33
N GLY A 29 13.32 9.15 -13.39
CA GLY A 29 14.21 10.15 -12.80
C GLY A 29 13.53 11.14 -11.85
N ASN A 30 12.39 10.79 -11.26
CA ASN A 30 11.62 11.65 -10.33
C ASN A 30 11.56 11.07 -8.89
N ALA A 31 12.55 10.26 -8.50
CA ALA A 31 12.62 9.68 -7.16
C ALA A 31 13.24 10.63 -6.11
N GLU A 32 13.90 11.70 -6.53
CA GLU A 32 14.56 12.67 -5.65
C GLU A 32 13.66 13.89 -5.38
N GLY A 33 13.80 14.49 -4.19
CA GLY A 33 13.07 15.69 -3.81
C GLY A 33 12.88 15.81 -2.30
N PRO A 34 12.11 16.80 -1.84
CA PRO A 34 11.68 16.90 -0.44
C PRO A 34 10.86 15.67 -0.02
N PRO A 35 10.93 15.24 1.26
CA PRO A 35 10.16 14.09 1.73
C PRO A 35 8.66 14.24 1.46
N THR A 36 8.12 13.27 0.74
CA THR A 36 6.70 13.20 0.39
C THR A 36 5.84 12.82 1.59
N LEU A 37 4.51 12.92 1.45
CA LEU A 37 3.59 12.45 2.48
C LEU A 37 3.80 10.97 2.81
N LEU A 38 4.02 10.12 1.80
CA LEU A 38 4.22 8.68 2.00
C LEU A 38 5.48 8.41 2.83
N GLU A 39 6.58 9.12 2.57
CA GLU A 39 7.83 8.98 3.32
C GLU A 39 7.75 9.52 4.75
N ARG A 40 6.84 10.49 4.99
CA ARG A 40 6.58 11.03 6.33
C ARG A 40 5.70 10.11 7.18
N VAL A 41 4.79 9.38 6.55
CA VAL A 41 3.84 8.48 7.23
C VAL A 41 4.42 7.09 7.43
N TYR A 42 5.07 6.53 6.40
CA TYR A 42 5.59 5.17 6.43
C TYR A 42 7.04 5.13 6.88
N ILE A 43 7.24 4.70 8.11
CA ILE A 43 8.55 4.62 8.74
C ILE A 43 9.47 3.73 7.89
N GLY A 44 10.61 4.30 7.48
CA GLY A 44 11.62 3.63 6.66
C GLY A 44 11.32 3.58 5.17
N TYR A 45 10.16 4.07 4.71
CA TYR A 45 9.85 4.18 3.29
C TYR A 45 10.67 5.31 2.64
N SER A 46 11.14 5.05 1.42
CA SER A 46 11.77 6.02 0.52
C SER A 46 11.62 5.51 -0.90
N PHE A 47 11.73 6.40 -1.88
CA PHE A 47 11.71 6.04 -3.31
C PHE A 47 13.05 5.45 -3.76
N THR A 48 13.47 4.36 -3.11
CA THR A 48 14.69 3.60 -3.42
C THR A 48 14.37 2.12 -3.62
N PRO A 49 15.25 1.31 -4.25
CA PRO A 49 15.01 -0.14 -4.39
C PRO A 49 14.83 -0.87 -3.05
N LYS A 50 15.51 -0.43 -1.99
CA LYS A 50 15.30 -0.96 -0.63
C LYS A 50 14.01 -0.42 -0.02
N GLY A 51 13.75 0.87 -0.19
CA GLY A 51 12.54 1.53 0.29
C GLY A 51 11.26 0.97 -0.33
N SER A 52 11.30 0.49 -1.58
CA SER A 52 10.15 -0.14 -2.24
C SER A 52 9.73 -1.46 -1.59
N ILE A 53 10.66 -2.22 -1.01
CA ILE A 53 10.36 -3.44 -0.24
C ILE A 53 9.68 -3.06 1.09
N ILE A 54 10.15 -2.00 1.75
CA ILE A 54 9.51 -1.46 2.96
C ILE A 54 8.11 -0.93 2.63
N GLY A 55 7.97 -0.24 1.50
CA GLY A 55 6.70 0.24 0.98
C GLY A 55 5.74 -0.90 0.66
N ALA A 56 6.22 -2.02 0.12
CA ALA A 56 5.41 -3.20 -0.13
C ALA A 56 4.84 -3.79 1.17
N ALA A 57 5.64 -3.82 2.24
CA ALA A 57 5.20 -4.28 3.56
C ALA A 57 4.11 -3.36 4.15
N TRP A 58 4.32 -2.03 4.12
CA TRP A 58 3.30 -1.06 4.53
C TRP A 58 2.03 -1.17 3.68
N GLY A 59 2.19 -1.20 2.35
CA GLY A 59 1.09 -1.35 1.40
C GLY A 59 0.27 -2.63 1.66
N PHE A 60 0.93 -3.75 1.99
CA PHE A 60 0.24 -4.99 2.35
C PHE A 60 -0.64 -4.83 3.60
N VAL A 61 -0.07 -4.26 4.66
CA VAL A 61 -0.74 -4.12 5.96
C VAL A 61 -1.89 -3.13 5.85
N ASP A 62 -1.65 -1.94 5.34
CA ASP A 62 -2.64 -0.87 5.35
C ASP A 62 -3.81 -1.16 4.41
N TRP A 63 -3.53 -1.65 3.20
CA TRP A 63 -4.59 -2.05 2.29
C TRP A 63 -5.30 -3.32 2.74
N GLY A 64 -4.60 -4.22 3.44
CA GLY A 64 -5.22 -5.39 4.05
C GLY A 64 -6.24 -5.00 5.12
N ILE A 65 -5.87 -4.08 6.01
CA ILE A 65 -6.75 -3.51 7.02
C ILE A 65 -7.91 -2.77 6.36
N ALA A 66 -7.63 -1.90 5.39
CA ALA A 66 -8.67 -1.18 4.66
C ALA A 66 -9.65 -2.14 3.99
N GLY A 67 -9.17 -3.16 3.27
CA GLY A 67 -9.99 -4.18 2.62
C GLY A 67 -10.86 -4.97 3.62
N ALA A 68 -10.33 -5.28 4.80
CA ALA A 68 -11.11 -5.90 5.87
C ALA A 68 -12.24 -4.99 6.36
N ILE A 69 -11.94 -3.71 6.60
CA ILE A 69 -12.92 -2.69 7.01
C ILE A 69 -13.99 -2.52 5.94
N PHE A 70 -13.62 -2.40 4.66
CA PHE A 70 -14.55 -2.28 3.54
C PHE A 70 -15.50 -3.47 3.45
N ALA A 71 -14.98 -4.70 3.54
CA ALA A 71 -15.82 -5.90 3.52
C ALA A 71 -16.75 -6.00 4.73
N TRP A 72 -16.27 -5.64 5.91
CA TRP A 72 -17.08 -5.63 7.11
C TRP A 72 -18.20 -4.59 7.01
N LEU A 73 -17.90 -3.35 6.62
CA LEU A 73 -18.90 -2.28 6.44
C LEU A 73 -19.92 -2.64 5.37
N TYR A 74 -19.48 -3.17 4.23
CA TYR A 74 -20.39 -3.63 3.17
C TYR A 74 -21.35 -4.69 3.71
N ASN A 75 -20.86 -5.67 4.46
CA ASN A 75 -21.71 -6.70 5.06
C ASN A 75 -22.65 -6.15 6.14
N LEU A 76 -22.22 -5.13 6.89
CA LEU A 76 -23.04 -4.47 7.90
C LEU A 76 -24.20 -3.70 7.28
N ILE A 77 -23.95 -2.97 6.19
CA ILE A 77 -24.96 -2.16 5.50
C ILE A 77 -25.98 -3.04 4.76
N ASN A 78 -25.54 -4.17 4.20
CA ASN A 78 -26.40 -5.09 3.44
C ASN A 78 -27.05 -6.19 4.31
N LYS A 79 -27.02 -6.04 5.63
CA LYS A 79 -27.77 -6.89 6.56
C LYS A 79 -29.18 -6.34 6.72
#